data_AF-K2DYH0-F1
#
_entry.id   AF-K2DYH0-F1
#
_cell.length_a   1.000
_cell.length_b   1.000
_cell.length_c   1.000
_cell.angle_alpha   90.00
_cell.angle_beta   90.00
_cell.angle_gamma   90.00
#
_symmetry.space_group_name_H-M   'P 1'
#
loop_
_entity.id
_entity.type
_entity.pdbx_description
1 polymer ?
#
loop_
_entity_poly.entity_id
_entity_poly.type
_entity_poly.pdbx_seq_one_letter_code
_entity_poly.pdbx_strand_id
1 'polypeptide(L)'
;MKKYLYFGEEVDGYGTRVLNEREVRAGAGILFFFAMVSFSNAWFAGNFYWTKIFVVAFLMDFAIRVFINPKYSPSLVLGRFVVGNQNPEYSGAPQKRFAWGIGFILALVMFFSLVVNNVMGPVNLFICLICLGLLFFESVFGICVGCRVYNF
;
A
#
# COMPACT_ATOMS: atom_id res chain seq x y z
N MET A 1 13.77 6.81 23.98
CA MET A 1 13.12 5.53 23.59
C MET A 1 12.07 5.66 22.47
N LYS A 2 12.19 6.61 21.52
CA LYS A 2 11.22 6.79 20.39
C LYS A 2 11.91 6.88 19.01
N LYS A 3 13.07 6.25 18.84
CA LYS A 3 13.90 6.43 17.62
C LYS A 3 13.49 5.55 16.43
N TYR A 4 12.57 4.60 16.62
CA TYR A 4 12.18 3.63 15.58
C TYR A 4 10.69 3.67 15.18
N LEU A 5 9.81 4.18 16.06
CA LEU A 5 8.36 4.30 15.82
C LEU A 5 7.98 5.76 15.55
N TYR A 6 8.47 6.32 14.44
CA TYR A 6 8.02 7.63 13.96
C TYR A 6 7.41 7.46 12.57
N PHE A 7 6.34 8.20 12.30
CA PHE A 7 5.58 8.11 11.06
C PHE A 7 5.71 9.43 10.31
N GLY A 8 6.39 9.39 9.16
CA GLY A 8 6.77 10.59 8.40
C GLY A 8 8.09 11.20 8.87
N GLU A 9 8.74 11.96 7.99
CA GLU A 9 9.96 12.72 8.24
C GLU A 9 9.58 14.13 8.73
N GLU A 10 10.37 14.69 9.65
CA GLU A 10 10.25 16.09 10.07
C GLU A 10 11.14 16.92 9.14
N VAL A 11 10.50 17.79 8.34
CA VAL A 11 11.17 18.63 7.34
C VAL A 11 10.95 20.09 7.73
N ASP A 12 12.04 20.87 7.76
CA ASP A 12 11.98 22.30 8.08
C ASP A 12 11.04 23.03 7.11
N GLY A 13 10.10 23.80 7.68
CA GLY A 13 9.07 24.52 6.92
C GLY A 13 7.68 23.86 6.92
N TYR A 14 7.53 22.63 7.42
CA TYR A 14 6.23 21.98 7.58
C TYR A 14 5.86 21.80 9.06
N GLY A 15 4.68 22.30 9.46
CA GLY A 15 4.18 22.16 10.84
C GLY A 15 3.70 20.75 11.22
N THR A 16 3.71 19.81 10.27
CA THR A 16 3.32 18.40 10.47
C THR A 16 4.35 17.48 9.83
N ARG A 17 4.42 16.23 10.28
CA ARG A 17 5.28 15.23 9.65
C ARG A 17 4.84 14.98 8.22
N VAL A 18 5.81 14.84 7.33
CA VAL A 18 5.59 14.69 5.90
C VAL A 18 6.17 13.39 5.37
N LEU A 19 5.64 12.96 4.24
CA LEU A 19 6.18 11.84 3.47
C LEU A 19 6.41 12.31 2.03
N ASN A 20 7.48 11.80 1.42
CA ASN A 20 7.75 12.03 0.01
C ASN A 20 6.68 11.30 -0.82
N GLU A 21 5.79 12.04 -1.43
CA GLU A 21 4.69 11.56 -2.26
C GLU A 21 5.21 10.75 -3.45
N ARG A 22 6.39 11.09 -3.99
CA ARG A 22 7.00 10.36 -5.09
C ARG A 22 7.38 8.93 -4.71
N GLU A 23 7.92 8.74 -3.51
CA GLU A 23 8.23 7.42 -2.95
C GLU A 23 6.95 6.61 -2.73
N VAL A 24 5.92 7.26 -2.19
CA VAL A 24 4.61 6.62 -1.94
C VAL A 24 3.96 6.16 -3.24
N ARG A 25 3.97 7.00 -4.28
CA ARG A 25 3.43 6.68 -5.60
C ARG A 25 4.19 5.55 -6.27
N ALA A 26 5.53 5.55 -6.19
CA ALA A 26 6.35 4.47 -6.70
C ALA A 26 6.08 3.15 -5.97
N GLY A 27 6.00 3.19 -4.63
CA GLY A 27 5.62 2.02 -3.82
C GLY A 27 4.23 1.47 -4.19
N ALA A 28 3.24 2.35 -4.38
CA ALA A 28 1.90 1.97 -4.83
C ALA A 28 1.93 1.35 -6.23
N GLY A 29 2.73 1.88 -7.15
CA GLY A 29 2.91 1.33 -8.50
C GLY A 29 3.56 -0.07 -8.51
N ILE A 30 4.57 -0.29 -7.67
CA ILE A 30 5.21 -1.60 -7.50
C ILE A 30 4.19 -2.63 -6.99
N LEU A 31 3.45 -2.28 -5.93
CA LEU A 31 2.42 -3.16 -5.38
C LEU A 31 1.30 -3.42 -6.39
N PHE A 32 0.88 -2.40 -7.14
CA PHE A 32 -0.10 -2.53 -8.21
C PHE A 32 0.35 -3.51 -9.29
N PHE A 33 1.62 -3.42 -9.73
CA PHE A 33 2.16 -4.33 -10.75
C PHE A 33 2.10 -5.79 -10.29
N PHE A 34 2.62 -6.10 -9.09
CA PHE A 34 2.59 -7.46 -8.57
C PHE A 34 1.17 -7.96 -8.25
N ALA A 35 0.30 -7.07 -7.76
CA ALA A 35 -1.11 -7.37 -7.56
C ALA A 35 -1.80 -7.73 -8.89
N MET A 36 -1.55 -6.96 -9.95
CA MET A 36 -2.15 -7.19 -11.26
C MET A 36 -1.67 -8.50 -11.89
N VAL A 37 -0.36 -8.81 -11.79
CA VAL A 37 0.21 -10.07 -12.27
C VAL A 37 -0.38 -11.26 -11.51
N SER A 38 -0.40 -11.20 -10.18
CA SER A 38 -0.95 -12.28 -9.35
C SER A 38 -2.46 -12.50 -9.57
N PHE A 39 -3.22 -11.42 -9.77
CA PHE A 39 -4.65 -11.47 -10.06
C PHE A 39 -4.92 -12.05 -11.46
N SER A 40 -4.18 -11.60 -12.47
CA SER A 40 -4.29 -12.12 -13.83
C SER A 40 -4.00 -13.61 -13.88
N ASN A 41 -2.97 -14.06 -13.15
CA ASN A 41 -2.64 -15.48 -13.08
C ASN A 41 -3.75 -16.31 -12.41
N ALA A 42 -4.37 -15.81 -11.34
CA ALA A 42 -5.52 -16.47 -10.73
C ALA A 42 -6.73 -16.53 -11.67
N TRP A 43 -6.99 -15.46 -12.43
CA TRP A 43 -8.12 -15.40 -13.35
C TRP A 43 -7.96 -16.33 -14.57
N PHE A 44 -6.79 -16.31 -15.21
CA PHE A 44 -6.56 -17.08 -16.44
C PHE A 44 -6.15 -18.54 -16.16
N ALA A 45 -5.26 -18.78 -15.20
CA ALA A 45 -4.70 -20.11 -14.94
C ALA A 45 -5.44 -20.85 -13.80
N GLY A 46 -6.38 -20.20 -13.11
CA GLY A 46 -7.03 -20.76 -11.91
C GLY A 46 -6.06 -21.06 -10.76
N ASN A 47 -4.81 -20.56 -10.84
CA ASN A 47 -3.77 -20.86 -9.87
C ASN A 47 -3.67 -19.76 -8.82
N PHE A 48 -4.28 -20.02 -7.67
CA PHE A 48 -4.33 -19.10 -6.54
C PHE A 48 -3.07 -19.12 -5.66
N TYR A 49 -2.10 -20.00 -5.94
CA TYR A 49 -0.86 -20.10 -5.15
C TYR A 49 -0.11 -18.76 -5.14
N TRP A 50 0.06 -18.14 -6.31
CA TRP A 50 0.73 -16.85 -6.45
C TRP A 50 -0.02 -15.72 -5.76
N THR A 51 -1.36 -15.73 -5.82
CA THR A 51 -2.20 -14.76 -5.12
C THR A 51 -2.06 -14.88 -3.61
N LYS A 52 -2.00 -16.11 -3.05
CA LYS A 52 -1.80 -16.31 -1.61
C LYS A 52 -0.47 -15.75 -1.14
N ILE A 53 0.62 -16.02 -1.89
CA ILE A 53 1.94 -15.46 -1.58
C ILE A 53 1.89 -13.93 -1.62
N PHE A 54 1.30 -13.36 -2.66
CA PHE A 54 1.16 -11.91 -2.80
C PHE A 54 0.38 -11.31 -1.63
N VAL A 55 -0.77 -11.88 -1.26
CA VAL A 55 -1.61 -11.37 -0.16
C VAL A 55 -0.86 -11.39 1.17
N VAL A 56 -0.07 -12.43 1.45
CA VAL A 56 0.79 -12.49 2.65
C VAL A 56 1.83 -11.38 2.63
N ALA A 57 2.56 -11.21 1.52
CA ALA A 57 3.56 -10.18 1.38
C ALA A 57 2.96 -8.77 1.46
N PHE A 58 1.79 -8.56 0.86
CA PHE A 58 1.03 -7.32 0.86
C PHE A 58 0.56 -6.96 2.29
N LEU A 59 0.01 -7.92 3.02
CA LEU A 59 -0.37 -7.73 4.42
C LEU A 59 0.84 -7.34 5.29
N MET A 60 1.98 -8.02 5.09
CA MET A 60 3.21 -7.72 5.82
C MET A 60 3.75 -6.32 5.50
N ASP A 61 3.75 -5.90 4.23
CA ASP A 61 4.19 -4.56 3.83
C ASP A 61 3.35 -3.47 4.51
N PHE A 62 2.02 -3.60 4.48
CA PHE A 62 1.13 -2.64 5.13
C PHE A 62 1.21 -2.70 6.66
N ALA A 63 1.41 -3.88 7.25
CA ALA A 63 1.62 -4.01 8.70
C ALA A 63 2.87 -3.25 9.14
N ILE A 64 4.01 -3.43 8.45
CA ILE A 64 5.26 -2.72 8.74
C ILE A 64 5.04 -1.21 8.56
N ARG A 65 4.34 -0.81 7.51
CA ARG A 65 4.08 0.59 7.18
C ARG A 65 3.22 1.31 8.22
N VAL A 66 2.19 0.65 8.77
CA VAL A 66 1.21 1.25 9.70
C VAL A 66 1.67 1.16 11.16
N PHE A 67 2.25 0.04 11.58
CA PHE A 67 2.59 -0.23 12.99
C PHE A 67 4.04 0.08 13.36
N ILE A 68 4.99 -0.15 12.44
CA ILE A 68 6.42 0.03 12.73
C ILE A 68 6.88 1.40 12.22
N ASN A 69 7.13 1.49 10.92
CA ASN A 69 7.64 2.70 10.27
C ASN A 69 7.55 2.55 8.74
N PRO A 70 7.01 3.54 8.01
CA PRO A 70 7.01 3.53 6.54
C PRO A 70 8.41 3.38 5.93
N LYS A 71 9.45 3.87 6.62
CA LYS A 71 10.85 3.77 6.18
C LYS A 71 11.33 2.33 5.93
N TYR A 72 10.73 1.34 6.62
CA TYR A 72 11.11 -0.06 6.48
C TYR A 72 10.17 -0.87 5.59
N SER A 73 9.10 -0.27 5.05
CA SER A 73 8.21 -1.04 4.17
C SER A 73 8.94 -1.35 2.86
N PRO A 74 9.02 -2.62 2.44
CA PRO A 74 9.82 -3.03 1.29
C PRO A 74 9.40 -2.32 0.00
N SER A 75 8.10 -2.07 -0.18
CA SER A 75 7.60 -1.30 -1.32
C SER A 75 8.07 0.16 -1.34
N LEU A 76 8.11 0.86 -0.19
CA LEU A 76 8.63 2.23 -0.11
C LEU A 76 10.14 2.28 -0.23
N VAL A 77 10.86 1.29 0.30
CA VAL A 77 12.33 1.18 0.13
C VAL A 77 12.69 1.06 -1.36
N LEU A 78 11.99 0.18 -2.08
CA LEU A 78 12.14 0.05 -3.53
C LEU A 78 11.72 1.34 -4.25
N GLY A 79 10.60 1.95 -3.85
CA GLY A 79 10.16 3.23 -4.40
C GLY A 79 11.19 4.35 -4.23
N ARG A 80 11.84 4.43 -3.07
CA ARG A 80 12.91 5.39 -2.76
C ARG A 80 14.15 5.15 -3.61
N PHE A 81 14.49 3.89 -3.87
CA PHE A 81 15.60 3.57 -4.78
C PHE A 81 15.30 4.01 -6.22
N VAL A 82 14.08 3.80 -6.72
CA VAL A 82 13.69 4.20 -8.07
C VAL A 82 13.61 5.73 -8.22
N VAL A 83 13.13 6.43 -7.19
CA VAL A 83 12.82 7.86 -7.28
C VAL A 83 13.86 8.77 -6.59
N GLY A 84 14.97 8.20 -6.11
CA GLY A 84 15.96 8.92 -5.28
C GLY A 84 16.62 10.14 -5.92
N ASN A 85 16.64 10.24 -7.26
CA ASN A 85 17.20 11.38 -7.99
C ASN A 85 16.17 12.47 -8.33
N GLN A 86 14.89 12.32 -7.95
CA GLN A 86 13.86 13.32 -8.20
C GLN A 86 13.72 14.28 -7.02
N ASN A 87 13.28 15.52 -7.31
CA ASN A 87 12.97 16.47 -6.25
C ASN A 87 11.80 15.94 -5.39
N PRO A 88 11.98 15.88 -4.05
CA PRO A 88 10.95 15.36 -3.17
C PRO A 88 9.74 16.28 -3.15
N GLU A 89 8.55 15.68 -3.15
CA GLU A 89 7.28 16.39 -3.03
C GLU A 89 6.60 15.91 -1.76
N TYR A 90 6.33 16.81 -0.82
CA TYR A 90 5.92 16.43 0.53
C TYR A 90 4.40 16.47 0.70
N SER A 91 3.84 15.37 1.23
CA SER A 91 2.43 15.24 1.59
C SER A 91 2.28 14.94 3.08
N GLY A 92 1.15 15.34 3.66
CA GLY A 92 0.88 15.17 5.09
C GLY A 92 0.85 13.70 5.51
N ALA A 93 1.69 13.32 6.47
CA ALA A 93 1.77 11.96 6.97
C ALA A 93 0.47 11.46 7.65
N PRO A 94 -0.28 12.22 8.48
CA PRO A 94 -1.44 11.65 9.18
C PRO A 94 -2.55 11.16 8.23
N GLN A 95 -2.79 11.87 7.12
CA GLN A 95 -3.75 11.48 6.08
C GLN A 95 -3.36 10.14 5.42
N LYS A 96 -2.07 9.97 5.10
CA LYS A 96 -1.55 8.74 4.49
C LYS A 96 -1.63 7.55 5.45
N ARG A 97 -1.43 7.77 6.75
CA ARG A 97 -1.59 6.72 7.77
C ARG A 97 -3.01 6.15 7.79
N PHE A 98 -4.01 7.02 7.69
CA PHE A 98 -5.41 6.60 7.63
C PHE A 98 -5.70 5.79 6.35
N ALA A 99 -5.25 6.29 5.20
CA ALA A 99 -5.41 5.59 3.93
C ALA A 99 -4.77 4.18 3.94
N TRP A 100 -3.57 4.05 4.50
CA TRP A 100 -2.91 2.74 4.65
C TRP A 100 -3.60 1.84 5.67
N GLY A 101 -4.27 2.39 6.68
CA GLY A 101 -5.12 1.64 7.59
C GLY A 101 -6.28 0.95 6.86
N ILE A 102 -6.93 1.64 5.92
CA ILE A 102 -7.98 1.05 5.06
C ILE A 102 -7.39 -0.08 4.22
N GLY A 103 -6.24 0.15 3.58
CA GLY A 103 -5.53 -0.88 2.82
C GLY A 103 -5.18 -2.11 3.65
N PHE A 104 -4.74 -1.92 4.90
CA PHE A 104 -4.45 -3.01 5.83
C PHE A 104 -5.68 -3.84 6.18
N ILE A 105 -6.83 -3.20 6.44
CA ILE A 105 -8.09 -3.90 6.72
C ILE A 105 -8.51 -4.76 5.52
N LEU A 106 -8.46 -4.19 4.30
CA LEU A 106 -8.77 -4.94 3.08
C LEU A 106 -7.84 -6.15 2.89
N ALA A 107 -6.53 -5.96 3.12
CA ALA A 107 -5.55 -7.04 3.06
C ALA A 107 -5.82 -8.14 4.09
N LEU A 108 -6.25 -7.78 5.31
CA LEU A 108 -6.55 -8.72 6.37
C LEU A 108 -7.78 -9.58 6.02
N VAL A 109 -8.84 -8.95 5.52
CA VAL A 109 -10.05 -9.66 5.06
C VAL A 109 -9.72 -10.63 3.93
N MET A 110 -8.88 -10.21 2.97
CA MET A 110 -8.41 -11.07 1.88
C MET A 110 -7.56 -12.24 2.39
N PHE A 111 -6.63 -11.99 3.30
CA PHE A 111 -5.78 -13.02 3.89
C PHE A 111 -6.64 -14.07 4.61
N PHE A 112 -7.59 -13.63 5.43
CA PHE A 112 -8.48 -14.55 6.13
C PHE A 112 -9.36 -15.36 5.17
N SER A 113 -9.88 -14.75 4.12
CA SER A 113 -10.76 -15.44 3.16
C SER A 113 -9.99 -16.42 2.26
N LEU A 114 -8.86 -16.01 1.67
CA LEU A 114 -8.11 -16.80 0.69
C LEU A 114 -7.10 -17.77 1.32
N VAL A 115 -6.40 -17.37 2.39
CA VAL A 115 -5.32 -18.17 2.97
C VAL A 115 -5.85 -19.10 4.05
N VAL A 116 -6.68 -18.58 4.98
CA VAL A 116 -7.18 -19.37 6.11
C VAL A 116 -8.36 -20.25 5.69
N ASN A 117 -9.41 -19.65 5.12
CA ASN A 117 -10.63 -20.38 4.77
C ASN A 117 -10.57 -21.06 3.39
N ASN A 118 -9.56 -20.76 2.56
CA ASN A 118 -9.45 -21.25 1.19
C ASN A 118 -10.70 -21.00 0.32
N VAL A 119 -11.52 -20.00 0.68
CA VAL A 119 -12.74 -19.70 -0.04
C VAL A 119 -12.40 -18.83 -1.23
N MET A 120 -12.62 -19.36 -2.44
CA MET A 120 -12.45 -18.65 -3.70
C MET A 120 -13.83 -18.18 -4.16
N GLY A 121 -14.25 -17.02 -3.66
CA GLY A 121 -15.57 -16.45 -3.92
C GLY A 121 -15.55 -15.11 -4.66
N PRO A 122 -16.69 -14.69 -5.22
CA PRO A 122 -16.83 -13.39 -5.90
C PRO A 122 -16.53 -12.19 -4.99
N VAL A 123 -16.71 -12.33 -3.68
CA VAL A 123 -16.35 -11.30 -2.69
C VAL A 123 -14.86 -10.95 -2.76
N ASN A 124 -13.97 -11.94 -2.88
CA ASN A 124 -12.54 -11.70 -2.98
C ASN A 124 -12.19 -10.98 -4.29
N LEU A 125 -12.90 -11.28 -5.38
CA LEU A 125 -12.75 -10.59 -6.66
C LEU A 125 -13.04 -9.10 -6.51
N PHE A 126 -14.17 -8.74 -5.90
CA PHE A 126 -14.53 -7.34 -5.68
C PHE A 126 -13.52 -6.62 -4.78
N ILE A 127 -13.05 -7.27 -3.71
CA ILE A 127 -12.03 -6.68 -2.82
C ILE A 127 -10.71 -6.46 -3.58
N CYS A 128 -10.25 -7.44 -4.37
CA CYS A 128 -9.08 -7.29 -5.24
C CYS A 128 -9.23 -6.09 -6.19
N LEU A 129 -10.36 -5.99 -6.89
CA LEU A 129 -10.61 -4.92 -7.85
C LEU A 129 -10.64 -3.55 -7.18
N ILE A 130 -11.25 -3.43 -6.00
CA ILE A 130 -11.23 -2.21 -5.20
C ILE A 130 -9.79 -1.86 -4.80
N CYS A 131 -9.02 -2.82 -4.29
CA CYS A 131 -7.64 -2.60 -3.88
C CYS A 131 -6.74 -2.18 -5.06
N LEU A 132 -6.84 -2.89 -6.19
CA LEU A 132 -6.15 -2.56 -7.45
C LEU A 132 -6.53 -1.17 -7.94
N GLY A 133 -7.82 -0.82 -7.92
CA GLY A 133 -8.31 0.50 -8.27
C GLY A 133 -7.69 1.60 -7.40
N LEU A 134 -7.71 1.43 -6.07
CA LEU A 134 -7.12 2.39 -5.14
C LEU A 134 -5.62 2.58 -5.38
N LEU A 135 -4.86 1.49 -5.56
CA LEU A 135 -3.43 1.55 -5.86
C LEU A 135 -3.15 2.19 -7.23
N PHE A 136 -4.00 1.93 -8.23
CA PHE A 136 -3.91 2.54 -9.55
C PHE A 136 -4.13 4.06 -9.48
N PHE A 137 -5.15 4.53 -8.75
CA PHE A 137 -5.39 5.96 -8.58
C PHE A 137 -4.24 6.66 -7.86
N GLU A 138 -3.68 6.03 -6.83
CA GLU A 138 -2.54 6.58 -6.11
C GLU A 138 -1.27 6.61 -6.98
N SER A 139 -0.98 5.54 -7.72
CA SER A 139 0.23 5.47 -8.56
C SER A 139 0.17 6.37 -9.79
N VAL A 140 -0.87 6.23 -10.62
CA VAL A 140 -0.98 6.90 -11.93
C VAL A 140 -1.37 8.37 -11.78
N PHE A 141 -2.50 8.64 -11.13
CA PHE A 141 -3.02 10.00 -11.01
C PHE A 141 -2.41 10.78 -9.84
N GLY A 142 -1.74 10.10 -8.90
CA GLY A 142 -1.27 10.75 -7.67
C GLY A 142 -2.40 11.13 -6.71
N ILE A 143 -3.60 10.57 -6.90
CA ILE A 143 -4.77 10.90 -6.08
C ILE A 143 -4.97 9.81 -5.03
N CYS A 144 -4.70 10.15 -3.77
CA CYS A 144 -5.00 9.30 -2.63
C CYS A 144 -6.47 9.49 -2.22
N VAL A 145 -7.35 8.56 -2.65
CA VAL A 145 -8.79 8.60 -2.33
C VAL A 145 -9.02 8.56 -0.81
N GLY A 146 -8.28 7.71 -0.07
CA GLY A 146 -8.38 7.65 1.38
C GLY A 146 -7.98 8.96 2.09
N CYS A 147 -7.04 9.70 1.52
CA CYS A 147 -6.62 11.01 2.04
C CYS A 147 -7.70 12.08 1.81
N ARG A 148 -8.41 12.02 0.68
CA ARG A 148 -9.54 12.92 0.39
C ARG A 148 -10.71 12.68 1.35
N VAL A 149 -10.99 11.42 1.71
CA VAL A 149 -12.03 11.08 2.69
C VAL A 149 -11.68 11.57 4.09
N TYR A 150 -10.40 11.54 4.48
CA TYR A 150 -9.96 12.03 5.79
C TYR A 150 -10.03 13.56 5.95
N ASN A 151 -9.87 14.31 4.86
CA ASN A 151 -9.92 15.78 4.86
C ASN A 151 -11.34 16.35 4.70
N PHE A 152 -12.36 15.51 4.50
CA PHE A 152 -13.76 15.88 4.51
C PHE A 152 -14.29 15.96 5.94
#